data_AF-A0A832ETP4-F1
#
_entry.id   AF-A0A832ETP4-F1
#
_cell.length_a   1.000
_cell.length_b   1.000
_cell.length_c   1.000
_cell.angle_alpha   90.00
_cell.angle_beta   90.00
_cell.angle_gamma   90.00
#
_symmetry.space_group_name_H-M   'P 1'
#
loop_
_entity.id
_entity.type
_entity.pdbx_description
1 polymer ?
#
loop_
_entity_poly.entity_id
_entity_poly.type
_entity_poly.pdbx_seq_one_letter_code
_entity_poly.pdbx_strand_id
1 'polypeptide(L)'
;APSIMTFMKAGKEVAELGSTYLRVYFLGIGLFYINDALGAIFRATGDTKSPMVAFVSATFLNLVLDPFLIFGIGPFPRMGIAGAAAATVISVVTGFLIFLWLIWKGRLGLSLTEWYRQRPDIGTMFRMFKIGIPISLQNITFVFVYWFIIQIVHKFGDAAGAAMGIGNRLEALSYLIAFGFSVATSTMVGQNLGAGRPERAEKCAWGSVRLIVLETFVVSVFFISIPGKIAGLFTSDPAVQAIASDYLFILGLSQVFMGIEIVLEGAFSGAGNTIPPMSVSIPWSIARLPLAYLLCFTFNIGINGVWWTLTITSFFKAVILFFWFRKGNWKKKRI
;
A
#
# COMPACT_ATOMS: atom_id res chain seq x y z
N ALA A 1 -3.72 22.53 3.10
CA ALA A 1 -4.96 21.96 2.51
C ALA A 1 -5.33 22.62 1.17
N PRO A 2 -5.61 23.94 1.07
CA PRO A 2 -6.06 24.52 -0.20
C PRO A 2 -4.99 24.49 -1.31
N SER A 3 -3.71 24.70 -0.98
CA SER A 3 -2.61 24.69 -1.96
C SER A 3 -2.40 23.34 -2.66
N ILE A 4 -2.73 22.23 -1.97
CA ILE A 4 -2.65 20.87 -2.54
C ILE A 4 -3.77 20.67 -3.57
N MET A 5 -4.98 21.14 -3.26
CA MET A 5 -6.13 21.04 -4.17
C MET A 5 -5.96 21.91 -5.41
N THR A 6 -5.36 23.10 -5.27
CA THR A 6 -4.98 23.97 -6.40
C THR A 6 -3.92 23.31 -7.27
N PHE A 7 -2.91 22.66 -6.67
CA PHE A 7 -1.89 21.92 -7.41
C PHE A 7 -2.48 20.76 -8.22
N MET A 8 -3.51 20.09 -7.69
CA MET A 8 -4.22 19.00 -8.36
C MET A 8 -5.21 19.47 -9.44
N LYS A 9 -5.40 20.78 -9.64
CA LYS A 9 -6.40 21.37 -10.56
C LYS A 9 -7.83 20.84 -10.32
N ALA A 10 -8.18 20.54 -9.08
CA ALA A 10 -9.53 20.13 -8.73
C ALA A 10 -10.52 21.29 -8.96
N GLY A 11 -11.74 21.00 -9.44
CA GLY A 11 -12.80 22.00 -9.54
C GLY A 11 -13.10 22.63 -8.17
N LYS A 12 -13.57 23.88 -8.14
CA LYS A 12 -13.76 24.67 -6.90
C LYS A 12 -14.51 23.90 -5.80
N GLU A 13 -15.62 23.27 -6.15
CA GLU A 13 -16.45 22.49 -5.21
C GLU A 13 -15.70 21.27 -4.64
N VAL A 14 -15.00 20.52 -5.49
CA VAL A 14 -14.18 19.37 -5.07
C VAL A 14 -13.01 19.83 -4.19
N ALA A 15 -12.40 20.97 -4.50
CA ALA A 15 -11.31 21.55 -3.73
C ALA A 15 -11.76 21.99 -2.32
N GLU A 16 -12.96 22.54 -2.19
CA GLU A 16 -13.55 22.92 -0.89
C GLU A 16 -13.91 21.70 -0.03
N LEU A 17 -14.58 20.71 -0.63
CA LEU A 17 -14.92 19.45 0.03
C LEU A 17 -13.66 18.70 0.48
N GLY A 18 -12.68 18.57 -0.40
CA GLY A 18 -11.39 17.95 -0.10
C GLY A 18 -10.59 18.72 0.96
N SER A 19 -10.63 20.06 0.94
CA SER A 19 -9.97 20.87 1.97
C SER A 19 -10.58 20.67 3.35
N THR A 20 -11.92 20.56 3.42
CA THR A 20 -12.64 20.30 4.67
C THR A 20 -12.29 18.93 5.23
N TYR A 21 -12.31 17.89 4.38
CA TYR A 21 -11.89 16.54 4.75
C TYR A 21 -10.47 16.52 5.30
N LEU A 22 -9.52 17.08 4.55
CA LEU A 22 -8.09 17.06 4.93
C LEU A 22 -7.82 17.79 6.23
N ARG A 23 -8.47 18.93 6.49
CA ARG A 23 -8.28 19.68 7.75
C ARG A 23 -8.62 18.82 8.97
N VAL A 24 -9.74 18.10 8.93
CA VAL A 24 -10.16 17.21 10.03
C VAL A 24 -9.23 16.01 10.11
N TYR A 25 -8.93 15.37 8.98
CA TYR A 25 -8.06 14.21 8.93
C TYR A 25 -6.66 14.48 9.49
N PHE A 26 -6.09 15.66 9.21
CA PHE A 26 -4.76 16.04 9.71
C PHE A 26 -4.69 16.16 11.24
N LEU A 27 -5.81 16.34 11.95
CA LEU A 27 -5.82 16.29 13.42
C LEU A 27 -5.45 14.90 13.96
N GLY A 28 -5.80 13.83 13.23
CA GLY A 28 -5.54 12.44 13.63
C GLY A 28 -4.25 11.84 13.08
N ILE A 29 -3.53 12.54 12.19
CA ILE A 29 -2.41 11.94 11.42
C ILE A 29 -1.25 11.47 12.30
N GLY A 30 -0.94 12.20 13.38
CA GLY A 30 0.11 11.82 14.32
C GLY A 30 -0.22 10.51 15.02
N LEU A 31 -1.46 10.36 15.50
CA LEU A 31 -1.94 9.13 16.13
C LEU A 31 -2.01 7.97 15.14
N PHE A 32 -2.32 8.24 13.86
CA PHE A 32 -2.30 7.21 12.82
C PHE A 32 -0.92 6.57 12.70
N TYR A 33 0.14 7.38 12.59
CA TYR A 33 1.51 6.86 12.53
C TYR A 33 1.96 6.17 13.82
N ILE A 34 1.50 6.66 14.98
CA ILE A 34 1.78 6.00 16.26
C ILE A 34 1.12 4.63 16.33
N ASN A 35 -0.14 4.49 15.89
CA ASN A 35 -0.82 3.20 15.79
C ASN A 35 -0.06 2.23 14.89
N ASP A 36 0.39 2.70 13.73
CA ASP A 36 1.13 1.89 12.77
C ASP A 36 2.48 1.42 13.34
N ALA A 37 3.19 2.32 14.04
CA ALA A 37 4.42 2.01 14.75
C ALA A 37 4.21 0.98 15.87
N LEU A 38 3.18 1.17 16.71
CA LEU A 38 2.82 0.22 17.78
C LEU A 38 2.47 -1.14 17.19
N GLY A 39 1.69 -1.18 16.11
CA GLY A 39 1.37 -2.40 15.38
C GLY A 39 2.62 -3.12 14.86
N ALA A 40 3.59 -2.37 14.32
CA ALA A 40 4.86 -2.93 13.89
C ALA A 40 5.71 -3.49 15.06
N ILE A 41 5.72 -2.82 16.22
CA ILE A 41 6.44 -3.29 17.41
C ILE A 41 5.84 -4.61 17.93
N PHE A 42 4.52 -4.69 18.07
CA PHE A 42 3.86 -5.95 18.48
C PHE A 42 4.19 -7.09 17.52
N ARG A 43 4.08 -6.85 16.20
CA ARG A 43 4.46 -7.86 15.19
C ARG A 43 5.93 -8.26 15.32
N ALA A 44 6.84 -7.30 15.53
CA ALA A 44 8.27 -7.57 15.70
C ALA A 44 8.57 -8.44 16.92
N THR A 45 7.76 -8.38 17.98
CA THR A 45 7.86 -9.28 19.15
C THR A 45 7.20 -10.66 18.95
N GLY A 46 6.50 -10.86 17.83
CA GLY A 46 5.80 -12.11 17.52
C GLY A 46 4.32 -12.12 17.90
N ASP A 47 3.78 -11.04 18.48
CA ASP A 47 2.35 -10.89 18.75
C ASP A 47 1.65 -10.24 17.56
N THR A 48 1.03 -11.07 16.71
CA THR A 48 0.23 -10.62 15.57
C THR A 48 -1.24 -10.42 15.92
N LYS A 49 -1.72 -10.98 17.04
CA LYS A 49 -3.15 -10.99 17.41
C LYS A 49 -3.57 -9.67 18.04
N SER A 50 -2.76 -9.16 18.97
CA SER A 50 -3.02 -7.89 19.64
C SER A 50 -3.20 -6.72 18.66
N PRO A 51 -2.29 -6.47 17.69
CA PRO A 51 -2.48 -5.40 16.72
C PRO A 51 -3.66 -5.66 15.77
N MET A 52 -3.95 -6.92 15.42
CA MET A 52 -5.12 -7.27 14.61
C MET A 52 -6.42 -6.88 15.32
N VAL A 53 -6.56 -7.19 16.60
CA VAL A 53 -7.75 -6.81 17.39
C VAL A 53 -7.90 -5.29 17.45
N ALA A 54 -6.81 -4.55 17.64
CA ALA A 54 -6.85 -3.09 17.66
C ALA A 54 -7.33 -2.50 16.32
N PHE A 55 -6.76 -2.95 15.20
CA PHE A 55 -7.14 -2.48 13.87
C PHE A 55 -8.57 -2.88 13.49
N VAL A 56 -8.98 -4.13 13.71
CA VAL A 56 -10.35 -4.59 13.41
C VAL A 56 -11.37 -3.83 14.24
N SER A 57 -11.09 -3.59 15.53
CA SER A 57 -12.00 -2.83 16.40
C SER A 57 -12.12 -1.38 15.95
N ALA A 58 -11.00 -0.74 15.58
CA ALA A 58 -10.99 0.62 15.04
C ALA A 58 -11.76 0.70 13.71
N THR A 59 -11.52 -0.23 12.78
CA THR A 59 -12.24 -0.27 11.49
C THR A 59 -13.74 -0.55 11.67
N PHE A 60 -14.11 -1.44 12.60
CA PHE A 60 -15.51 -1.71 12.89
C PHE A 60 -16.20 -0.48 13.49
N LEU A 61 -15.54 0.21 14.42
CA LEU A 61 -16.05 1.47 14.95
C LEU A 61 -16.20 2.52 13.86
N ASN A 62 -15.24 2.63 12.94
CA ASN A 62 -15.31 3.54 11.79
C ASN A 62 -16.55 3.26 10.94
N LEU A 63 -16.76 1.99 10.57
CA LEU A 63 -17.91 1.53 9.81
C LEU A 63 -19.25 1.88 10.49
N VAL A 64 -19.32 1.75 11.82
CA VAL A 64 -20.52 2.10 12.60
C VAL A 64 -20.72 3.61 12.66
N LEU A 65 -19.67 4.39 12.91
CA LEU A 65 -19.76 5.84 13.09
C LEU A 65 -20.06 6.60 11.78
N ASP A 66 -19.62 6.09 10.64
CA ASP A 66 -19.77 6.75 9.34
C ASP A 66 -21.24 7.12 9.04
N PRO A 67 -22.23 6.20 9.06
CA PRO A 67 -23.63 6.56 8.84
C PRO A 67 -24.16 7.62 9.81
N PHE A 68 -23.80 7.55 11.10
CA PHE A 68 -24.27 8.50 12.10
C PHE A 68 -23.74 9.91 11.85
N LEU A 69 -22.44 10.05 11.57
CA LEU A 69 -21.79 11.36 11.40
C LEU A 69 -21.97 11.95 9.99
N ILE A 70 -22.02 11.11 8.96
CA ILE A 70 -22.23 11.56 7.58
C ILE A 70 -23.68 12.04 7.39
N PHE A 71 -24.65 11.19 7.77
CA PHE A 71 -26.07 11.48 7.53
C PHE A 71 -26.74 12.24 8.68
N GLY A 72 -26.12 12.30 9.86
CA GLY A 72 -26.70 12.96 11.03
C GLY A 72 -27.85 12.15 11.65
N ILE A 73 -27.66 10.83 11.77
CA ILE A 73 -28.69 9.94 12.35
C ILE A 73 -28.63 10.05 13.88
N GLY A 74 -29.79 10.22 14.53
CA GLY A 74 -29.88 10.32 15.99
C GLY A 74 -29.54 11.72 16.53
N PRO A 75 -28.76 11.86 17.63
CA PRO A 75 -28.44 13.16 18.24
C PRO A 75 -27.35 13.94 17.48
N PHE A 76 -26.78 13.37 16.43
CA PHE A 76 -25.64 13.94 15.72
C PHE A 76 -26.07 14.87 14.58
N PRO A 77 -25.43 16.04 14.41
CA PRO A 77 -25.69 16.90 13.27
C PRO A 77 -25.18 16.25 11.97
N ARG A 78 -25.81 16.59 10.83
CA ARG A 78 -25.40 16.11 9.51
C ARG A 78 -24.08 16.80 9.08
N MET A 79 -22.95 16.11 9.24
CA MET A 79 -21.62 16.67 8.96
C MET A 79 -21.09 16.32 7.56
N GLY A 80 -21.75 15.44 6.81
CA GLY A 80 -21.35 15.06 5.45
C GLY A 80 -19.91 14.53 5.40
N ILE A 81 -19.09 15.07 4.48
CA ILE A 81 -17.69 14.65 4.30
C ILE A 81 -16.82 14.94 5.54
N ALA A 82 -17.11 16.00 6.28
CA ALA A 82 -16.43 16.27 7.55
C ALA A 82 -16.73 15.18 8.60
N GLY A 83 -17.93 14.61 8.55
CA GLY A 83 -18.35 13.47 9.38
C GLY A 83 -17.53 12.21 9.12
N ALA A 84 -17.26 11.90 7.84
CA ALA A 84 -16.41 10.77 7.46
C ALA A 84 -14.96 10.92 7.98
N ALA A 85 -14.40 12.13 7.86
CA ALA A 85 -13.08 12.43 8.42
C ALA A 85 -13.08 12.31 9.96
N ALA A 86 -14.13 12.82 10.63
CA ALA A 86 -14.26 12.73 12.08
C ALA A 86 -14.38 11.28 12.58
N ALA A 87 -15.21 10.46 11.93
CA ALA A 87 -15.33 9.03 12.21
C ALA A 87 -13.96 8.33 12.13
N THR A 88 -13.16 8.70 11.13
CA THR A 88 -11.81 8.16 10.95
C THR A 88 -10.89 8.54 12.11
N VAL A 89 -10.87 9.82 12.50
CA VAL A 89 -10.04 10.30 13.62
C VAL A 89 -10.46 9.63 14.94
N ILE A 90 -11.76 9.51 15.23
CA ILE A 90 -12.27 8.84 16.43
C ILE A 90 -11.84 7.36 16.46
N SER A 91 -11.86 6.70 15.31
CA SER A 91 -11.45 5.30 15.17
C SER A 91 -9.95 5.12 15.40
N VAL A 92 -9.13 6.03 14.89
CA VAL A 92 -7.68 6.07 15.14
C VAL A 92 -7.37 6.30 16.62
N VAL A 93 -8.10 7.21 17.29
CA VAL A 93 -8.00 7.42 18.75
C VAL A 93 -8.36 6.14 19.50
N THR A 94 -9.41 5.45 19.08
CA THR A 94 -9.83 4.18 19.70
C THR A 94 -8.76 3.10 19.54
N GLY A 95 -8.19 2.94 18.35
CA GLY A 95 -7.06 2.04 18.12
C GLY A 95 -5.88 2.35 19.03
N PHE A 96 -5.55 3.65 19.21
CA PHE A 96 -4.48 4.09 20.08
C PHE A 96 -4.76 3.73 21.55
N LEU A 97 -5.98 3.95 22.02
CA LEU A 97 -6.41 3.59 23.37
C LEU A 97 -6.33 2.07 23.62
N ILE A 98 -6.69 1.25 22.62
CA ILE A 98 -6.55 -0.21 22.70
C ILE A 98 -5.06 -0.60 22.82
N PHE A 99 -4.17 0.01 22.04
CA PHE A 99 -2.74 -0.25 22.18
C PHE A 99 -2.20 0.18 23.55
N LEU A 100 -2.59 1.34 24.07
CA LEU A 100 -2.22 1.77 25.42
C LEU A 100 -2.67 0.75 26.47
N TRP A 101 -3.91 0.25 26.35
CA TRP A 101 -4.43 -0.79 27.23
C TRP A 101 -3.65 -2.11 27.13
N LEU A 102 -3.26 -2.53 25.92
CA LEU A 102 -2.45 -3.73 25.70
C LEU A 102 -1.06 -3.60 26.33
N ILE A 103 -0.42 -2.44 26.19
CA ILE A 103 0.87 -2.16 26.81
C ILE A 103 0.73 -2.15 28.33
N TRP A 104 -0.33 -1.52 28.86
CA TRP A 104 -0.59 -1.49 30.30
C TRP A 104 -0.82 -2.89 30.89
N LYS A 105 -1.43 -3.81 30.12
CA LYS A 105 -1.53 -5.23 30.48
C LYS A 105 -0.22 -6.01 30.38
N GLY A 106 0.89 -5.37 30.03
CA GLY A 106 2.21 -5.99 29.96
C GLY A 106 2.42 -6.89 28.74
N ARG A 107 1.53 -6.86 27.73
CA ARG A 107 1.65 -7.72 26.54
C ARG A 107 2.93 -7.49 25.74
N LEU A 108 3.45 -6.26 25.79
CA LEU A 108 4.67 -5.87 25.10
C LEU A 108 5.95 -6.18 25.91
N GLY A 109 5.82 -6.62 27.17
CA GLY A 109 6.95 -6.80 28.07
C GLY A 109 7.66 -5.50 28.48
N LEU A 110 7.09 -4.34 28.13
CA LEU A 110 7.56 -3.03 28.54
C LEU A 110 6.71 -2.52 29.70
N SER A 111 7.36 -2.10 30.80
CA SER A 111 6.68 -1.37 31.85
C SER A 111 6.51 0.10 31.41
N LEU A 112 5.28 0.60 31.35
CA LEU A 112 5.03 2.04 31.11
C LEU A 112 5.67 2.90 32.22
N THR A 113 5.90 2.30 33.39
CA THR A 113 6.48 2.93 34.56
C THR A 113 7.98 3.22 34.41
N GLU A 114 8.71 2.58 33.49
CA GLU A 114 10.15 2.83 33.29
C GLU A 114 10.48 3.57 31.99
N TRP A 115 9.46 3.90 31.18
CA TRP A 115 9.60 4.64 29.92
C TRP A 115 10.43 5.93 30.08
N TYR A 116 10.19 6.70 31.15
CA TYR A 116 10.87 7.98 31.38
C TYR A 116 12.35 7.84 31.75
N ARG A 117 12.81 6.63 32.09
CA ARG A 117 14.22 6.35 32.42
C ARG A 117 15.05 5.98 31.19
N GLN A 118 14.41 5.64 30.07
CA GLN A 118 15.12 5.26 28.84
C GLN A 118 15.39 6.51 28.01
N ARG A 119 16.68 6.85 27.81
CA ARG A 119 17.06 7.94 26.92
C ARG A 119 16.97 7.47 25.46
N PRO A 120 16.50 8.32 24.52
CA PRO A 120 16.48 7.99 23.11
C PRO A 120 17.92 7.75 22.61
N ASP A 121 18.17 6.57 22.06
CA ASP A 121 19.43 6.27 21.39
C ASP A 121 19.41 6.86 19.97
N ILE A 122 20.06 8.01 19.82
CA ILE A 122 20.20 8.75 18.56
C ILE A 122 20.80 7.85 17.46
N GLY A 123 21.73 6.95 17.81
CA GLY A 123 22.35 6.03 16.85
C GLY A 123 21.33 5.04 16.28
N THR A 124 20.46 4.51 17.12
CA THR A 124 19.37 3.63 16.68
C THR A 124 18.30 4.38 15.89
N MET A 125 17.94 5.60 16.29
CA MET A 125 17.02 6.46 15.52
C MET A 125 17.58 6.73 14.12
N PHE A 126 18.86 7.09 13.99
CA PHE A 126 19.48 7.34 12.68
C PHE A 126 19.51 6.08 11.81
N ARG A 127 19.72 4.90 12.39
CA ARG A 127 19.61 3.62 11.68
C ARG A 127 18.20 3.38 11.15
N MET A 128 17.16 3.66 11.95
CA MET A 128 15.76 3.58 11.50
C MET A 128 15.51 4.51 10.31
N PHE A 129 15.97 5.76 10.38
CA PHE A 129 15.87 6.71 9.25
C PHE A 129 16.58 6.20 8.00
N LYS A 130 17.79 5.65 8.13
CA LYS A 130 18.55 5.12 6.99
C LYS A 130 17.85 3.96 6.28
N ILE A 131 17.03 3.18 7.00
CA ILE A 131 16.21 2.10 6.44
C ILE A 131 14.92 2.67 5.84
N GLY A 132 14.26 3.59 6.54
CA GLY A 132 12.95 4.14 6.17
C GLY A 132 12.97 5.15 5.03
N ILE A 133 14.02 5.97 4.89
CA ILE A 133 14.14 6.97 3.83
C ILE A 133 14.07 6.32 2.42
N PRO A 134 14.84 5.25 2.13
CA PRO A 134 14.72 4.54 0.85
C PRO A 134 13.32 4.02 0.54
N ILE A 135 12.61 3.45 1.53
CA ILE A 135 11.23 2.96 1.36
C ILE A 135 10.26 4.12 1.12
N SER A 136 10.43 5.20 1.87
CA SER A 136 9.59 6.39 1.72
C SER A 136 9.76 7.03 0.35
N LEU A 137 11.01 7.12 -0.14
CA LEU A 137 11.30 7.68 -1.45
C LEU A 137 10.68 6.83 -2.58
N GLN A 138 10.73 5.50 -2.47
CA GLN A 138 10.04 4.60 -3.41
C GLN A 138 8.53 4.88 -3.47
N ASN A 139 7.88 4.97 -2.32
CA ASN A 139 6.44 5.25 -2.24
C ASN A 139 6.09 6.63 -2.79
N ILE A 140 6.88 7.65 -2.45
CA ILE A 140 6.70 9.01 -2.97
C ILE A 140 6.85 9.02 -4.50
N THR A 141 7.93 8.42 -5.03
CA THR A 141 8.14 8.31 -6.48
C THR A 141 6.97 7.60 -7.16
N PHE A 142 6.48 6.50 -6.59
CA PHE A 142 5.33 5.78 -7.12
C PHE A 142 4.09 6.66 -7.19
N VAL A 143 3.73 7.36 -6.10
CA VAL A 143 2.56 8.26 -6.06
C VAL A 143 2.68 9.37 -7.11
N PHE A 144 3.85 10.01 -7.23
CA PHE A 144 4.07 11.06 -8.23
C PHE A 144 3.96 10.53 -9.66
N VAL A 145 4.61 9.41 -9.97
CA VAL A 145 4.53 8.78 -11.30
C VAL A 145 3.09 8.40 -11.62
N TYR A 146 2.38 7.80 -10.67
CA TYR A 146 1.02 7.33 -10.86
C TYR A 146 0.05 8.49 -11.11
N TRP A 147 0.26 9.64 -10.46
CA TRP A 147 -0.50 10.86 -10.75
C TRP A 147 -0.34 11.31 -12.21
N PHE A 148 0.87 11.27 -12.77
CA PHE A 148 1.08 11.56 -14.19
C PHE A 148 0.47 10.50 -15.13
N ILE A 149 0.49 9.22 -14.74
CA ILE A 149 -0.18 8.16 -15.51
C ILE A 149 -1.70 8.43 -15.59
N ILE A 150 -2.33 8.81 -14.48
CA ILE A 150 -3.75 9.20 -14.46
C ILE A 150 -4.01 10.35 -15.45
N GLN A 151 -3.14 11.37 -15.50
CA GLN A 151 -3.26 12.46 -16.45
C GLN A 151 -3.16 11.99 -17.92
N ILE A 152 -2.29 11.02 -18.22
CA ILE A 152 -2.21 10.43 -19.57
C ILE A 152 -3.51 9.70 -19.90
N VAL A 153 -4.05 8.91 -18.97
CA VAL A 153 -5.31 8.16 -19.17
C VAL A 153 -6.48 9.12 -19.45
N HIS A 154 -6.61 10.21 -18.71
CA HIS A 154 -7.68 11.19 -18.94
C HIS A 154 -7.60 11.89 -20.30
N LYS A 155 -6.44 11.91 -20.98
CA LYS A 155 -6.36 12.40 -22.37
C LYS A 155 -7.11 11.51 -23.37
N PHE A 156 -7.39 10.26 -23.01
CA PHE A 156 -8.18 9.32 -23.82
C PHE A 156 -9.68 9.40 -23.53
N GLY A 157 -10.13 10.36 -22.71
CA GLY A 157 -11.53 10.65 -22.44
C GLY A 157 -12.03 10.13 -21.08
N ASP A 158 -13.29 10.43 -20.77
CA ASP A 158 -13.87 10.10 -19.46
C ASP A 158 -14.07 8.59 -19.27
N ALA A 159 -14.41 7.87 -20.35
CA ALA A 159 -14.58 6.42 -20.32
C ALA A 159 -13.30 5.69 -19.91
N ALA A 160 -12.14 6.19 -20.35
CA ALA A 160 -10.82 5.71 -19.97
C ALA A 160 -10.53 5.88 -18.47
N GLY A 161 -10.84 7.06 -17.93
CA GLY A 161 -10.71 7.34 -16.49
C GLY A 161 -11.62 6.46 -15.64
N ALA A 162 -12.87 6.27 -16.08
CA ALA A 162 -13.83 5.38 -15.42
C ALA A 162 -13.34 3.92 -15.41
N ALA A 163 -12.84 3.43 -16.54
CA ALA A 163 -12.29 2.08 -16.67
C ALA A 163 -11.08 1.86 -15.76
N MET A 164 -10.16 2.83 -15.68
CA MET A 164 -9.03 2.80 -14.75
C MET A 164 -9.48 2.73 -13.29
N GLY A 165 -10.55 3.46 -12.93
CA GLY A 165 -11.14 3.43 -11.59
C GLY A 165 -11.69 2.05 -11.23
N ILE A 166 -12.37 1.37 -12.16
CA ILE A 166 -12.84 -0.02 -11.99
C ILE A 166 -11.64 -0.95 -11.81
N GLY A 167 -10.65 -0.82 -12.69
CA GLY A 167 -9.42 -1.58 -12.66
C GLY A 167 -8.68 -1.50 -11.34
N ASN A 168 -8.45 -0.28 -10.84
CA ASN A 168 -7.78 -0.04 -9.57
C ASN A 168 -8.51 -0.65 -8.37
N ARG A 169 -9.85 -0.65 -8.38
CA ARG A 169 -10.63 -1.28 -7.30
C ARG A 169 -10.44 -2.79 -7.27
N LEU A 170 -10.38 -3.40 -8.45
CA LEU A 170 -10.14 -4.85 -8.59
C LEU A 170 -8.70 -5.20 -8.22
N GLU A 171 -7.73 -4.41 -8.67
CA GLU A 171 -6.31 -4.59 -8.36
C GLU A 171 -6.03 -4.40 -6.85
N ALA A 172 -6.69 -3.43 -6.21
CA ALA A 172 -6.49 -3.11 -4.79
C ALA A 172 -6.67 -4.34 -3.88
N LEU A 173 -7.59 -5.25 -4.20
CA LEU A 173 -7.79 -6.46 -3.41
C LEU A 173 -6.56 -7.37 -3.41
N SER A 174 -6.00 -7.66 -4.60
CA SER A 174 -4.80 -8.50 -4.70
C SER A 174 -3.57 -7.77 -4.15
N TYR A 175 -3.44 -6.47 -4.42
CA TYR A 175 -2.38 -5.64 -3.85
C TYR A 175 -2.37 -5.67 -2.32
N LEU A 176 -3.54 -5.52 -1.67
CA LEU A 176 -3.65 -5.54 -0.21
C LEU A 176 -3.25 -6.90 0.39
N ILE A 177 -3.59 -8.00 -0.28
CA ILE A 177 -3.16 -9.33 0.12
C ILE A 177 -1.63 -9.46 -0.01
N ALA A 178 -1.07 -9.08 -1.15
CA ALA A 178 0.38 -9.06 -1.38
C ALA A 178 1.12 -8.20 -0.35
N PHE A 179 0.60 -7.02 -0.04
CA PHE A 179 1.13 -6.12 0.98
C PHE A 179 1.10 -6.77 2.38
N GLY A 180 0.02 -7.47 2.73
CA GLY A 180 -0.06 -8.26 3.95
C GLY A 180 1.04 -9.32 4.04
N PHE A 181 1.27 -10.09 2.96
CA PHE A 181 2.39 -11.03 2.87
C PHE A 181 3.75 -10.33 2.96
N SER A 182 3.90 -9.14 2.39
CA SER A 182 5.13 -8.33 2.49
C SER A 182 5.46 -7.95 3.93
N VAL A 183 4.47 -7.46 4.69
CA VAL A 183 4.62 -7.11 6.12
C VAL A 183 4.94 -8.34 6.96
N ALA A 184 4.25 -9.45 6.73
CA ALA A 184 4.52 -10.72 7.42
C ALA A 184 5.93 -11.24 7.12
N THR A 185 6.35 -11.17 5.85
CA THR A 185 7.68 -11.60 5.42
C THR A 185 8.78 -10.73 6.03
N SER A 186 8.59 -9.41 6.01
CA SER A 186 9.50 -8.46 6.66
C SER A 186 9.71 -8.81 8.14
N THR A 187 8.62 -9.06 8.86
CA THR A 187 8.66 -9.45 10.28
C THR A 187 9.42 -10.77 10.49
N MET A 188 9.08 -11.82 9.75
CA MET A 188 9.72 -13.13 9.90
C MET A 188 11.20 -13.11 9.51
N VAL A 189 11.56 -12.41 8.43
CA VAL A 189 12.96 -12.27 7.99
C VAL A 189 13.75 -11.51 9.04
N GLY A 190 13.24 -10.37 9.53
CA GLY A 190 13.89 -9.57 10.57
C GLY A 190 14.11 -10.34 11.86
N GLN A 191 13.09 -11.07 12.34
CA GLN A 191 13.21 -11.92 13.55
C GLN A 191 14.26 -13.03 13.38
N ASN A 192 14.25 -13.74 12.25
CA ASN A 192 15.20 -14.84 12.03
C ASN A 192 16.63 -14.35 11.85
N LEU A 193 16.85 -13.21 11.16
CA LEU A 193 18.17 -12.61 11.06
C LEU A 193 18.66 -12.07 12.41
N GLY A 194 17.78 -11.42 13.18
CA GLY A 194 18.08 -10.98 14.55
C GLY A 194 18.43 -12.14 15.48
N ALA A 195 17.84 -13.32 15.26
CA ALA A 195 18.16 -14.55 15.97
C ALA A 195 19.40 -15.31 15.43
N GLY A 196 20.11 -14.75 14.44
CA GLY A 196 21.29 -15.39 13.83
C GLY A 196 20.97 -16.63 12.97
N ARG A 197 19.75 -16.72 12.40
CA ARG A 197 19.26 -17.87 11.61
C ARG A 197 18.96 -17.48 10.15
N PRO A 198 19.96 -17.11 9.33
CA PRO A 198 19.74 -16.63 7.97
C PRO A 198 19.11 -17.65 7.02
N GLU A 199 19.35 -18.95 7.22
CA GLU A 199 18.72 -20.02 6.43
C GLU A 199 17.22 -20.08 6.69
N ARG A 200 16.81 -19.84 7.94
CA ARG A 200 15.39 -19.82 8.31
C ARG A 200 14.71 -18.57 7.78
N ALA A 201 15.40 -17.43 7.79
CA ALA A 201 14.94 -16.20 7.16
C ALA A 201 14.68 -16.40 5.65
N GLU A 202 15.60 -17.07 4.95
CA GLU A 202 15.44 -17.38 3.52
C GLU A 202 14.26 -18.31 3.25
N LYS A 203 14.09 -19.37 4.08
CA LYS A 203 12.94 -20.26 3.97
C LYS A 203 11.62 -19.52 4.17
N CYS A 204 11.55 -18.58 5.11
CA CYS A 204 10.37 -17.72 5.30
C CYS A 204 10.10 -16.86 4.07
N ALA A 205 11.11 -16.18 3.52
CA ALA A 205 10.95 -15.34 2.33
C ALA A 205 10.45 -16.13 1.12
N TRP A 206 11.10 -17.24 0.78
CA TRP A 206 10.66 -18.06 -0.36
C TRP A 206 9.34 -18.78 -0.12
N GLY A 207 9.03 -19.13 1.14
CA GLY A 207 7.72 -19.64 1.53
C GLY A 207 6.61 -18.62 1.24
N SER A 208 6.80 -17.37 1.65
CA SER A 208 5.88 -16.28 1.33
C SER A 208 5.75 -16.04 -0.16
N VAL A 209 6.87 -16.08 -0.92
CA VAL A 209 6.84 -15.95 -2.38
C VAL A 209 5.98 -17.05 -3.03
N ARG A 210 6.08 -18.30 -2.56
CA ARG A 210 5.24 -19.39 -3.10
C ARG A 210 3.76 -19.18 -2.81
N LEU A 211 3.42 -18.73 -1.60
CA LEU A 211 2.04 -18.47 -1.21
C LEU A 211 1.45 -17.30 -2.00
N ILE A 212 2.19 -16.21 -2.17
CA ILE A 212 1.68 -15.08 -2.95
C ILE A 212 1.58 -15.41 -4.44
N VAL A 213 2.50 -16.19 -4.98
CA VAL A 213 2.41 -16.66 -6.38
C VAL A 213 1.15 -17.49 -6.59
N LEU A 214 0.80 -18.37 -5.64
CA LEU A 214 -0.45 -19.13 -5.72
C LEU A 214 -1.68 -18.22 -5.71
N GLU A 215 -1.74 -17.26 -4.79
CA GLU A 215 -2.86 -16.31 -4.71
C GLU A 215 -2.98 -15.43 -5.96
N THR A 216 -1.89 -14.76 -6.34
CA THR A 216 -1.87 -13.88 -7.52
C THR A 216 -2.06 -14.64 -8.83
N PHE A 217 -1.68 -15.91 -8.90
CA PHE A 217 -1.98 -16.78 -10.04
C PHE A 217 -3.48 -17.04 -10.17
N VAL A 218 -4.17 -17.30 -9.05
CA VAL A 218 -5.63 -17.45 -9.05
C VAL A 218 -6.31 -16.15 -9.53
N VAL A 219 -5.88 -15.00 -9.02
CA VAL A 219 -6.37 -13.69 -9.47
C VAL A 219 -6.09 -13.45 -10.96
N SER A 220 -4.87 -13.76 -11.42
CA SER A 220 -4.47 -13.69 -12.83
C SER A 220 -5.39 -14.51 -13.73
N VAL A 221 -5.69 -15.77 -13.35
CA VAL A 221 -6.59 -16.64 -14.10
C VAL A 221 -7.99 -16.03 -14.20
N PHE A 222 -8.54 -15.46 -13.12
CA PHE A 222 -9.84 -14.80 -13.16
C PHE A 222 -9.84 -13.58 -14.09
N PHE A 223 -8.82 -12.74 -14.02
CA PHE A 223 -8.71 -11.53 -14.85
C PHE A 223 -8.55 -11.86 -16.34
N ILE A 224 -7.84 -12.94 -16.67
CA ILE A 224 -7.60 -13.36 -18.06
C ILE A 224 -8.80 -14.12 -18.64
N SER A 225 -9.45 -14.98 -17.85
CA SER A 225 -10.48 -15.91 -18.36
C SER A 225 -11.83 -15.24 -18.62
N ILE A 226 -12.21 -14.26 -17.79
CA ILE A 226 -13.54 -13.62 -17.86
C ILE A 226 -13.51 -12.09 -17.66
N PRO A 227 -12.59 -11.34 -18.31
CA PRO A 227 -12.42 -9.89 -18.07
C PRO A 227 -13.72 -9.11 -18.31
N GLY A 228 -14.45 -9.41 -19.40
CA GLY A 228 -15.70 -8.71 -19.74
C GLY A 228 -16.83 -8.93 -18.75
N LYS A 229 -16.93 -10.12 -18.13
CA LYS A 229 -17.94 -10.38 -17.10
C LYS A 229 -17.60 -9.63 -15.81
N ILE A 230 -16.32 -9.61 -15.43
CA ILE A 230 -15.86 -8.88 -14.24
C ILE A 230 -16.10 -7.38 -14.43
N ALA A 231 -15.69 -6.82 -15.57
CA ALA A 231 -15.93 -5.40 -15.89
C ALA A 231 -17.42 -5.04 -15.91
N GLY A 232 -18.26 -5.92 -16.47
CA GLY A 232 -19.72 -5.72 -16.53
C GLY A 232 -20.44 -5.71 -15.17
N LEU A 233 -19.79 -6.19 -14.09
CA LEU A 233 -20.34 -6.05 -12.74
C LEU A 233 -20.28 -4.60 -12.22
N PHE A 234 -19.41 -3.76 -12.79
CA PHE A 234 -19.17 -2.40 -12.31
C PHE A 234 -19.77 -1.32 -13.20
N THR A 235 -20.06 -1.62 -14.46
CA THR A 235 -20.62 -0.66 -15.41
C THR A 235 -21.51 -1.33 -16.43
N SER A 236 -22.55 -0.61 -16.85
CA SER A 236 -23.41 -0.97 -17.98
C SER A 236 -23.06 -0.22 -19.27
N ASP A 237 -22.09 0.71 -19.22
CA ASP A 237 -21.61 1.43 -20.40
C ASP A 237 -20.67 0.52 -21.23
N PRO A 238 -21.02 0.19 -22.49
CA PRO A 238 -20.22 -0.68 -23.33
C PRO A 238 -18.81 -0.15 -23.61
N ALA A 239 -18.63 1.17 -23.72
CA ALA A 239 -17.34 1.78 -24.00
C ALA A 239 -16.38 1.64 -22.80
N VAL A 240 -16.89 1.90 -21.59
CA VAL A 240 -16.14 1.71 -20.34
C VAL A 240 -15.82 0.23 -20.13
N GLN A 241 -16.80 -0.65 -20.40
CA GLN A 241 -16.64 -2.08 -20.22
C GLN A 241 -15.56 -2.65 -21.14
N ALA A 242 -15.50 -2.23 -22.40
CA ALA A 242 -14.47 -2.67 -23.35
C ALA A 242 -13.05 -2.29 -22.85
N ILE A 243 -12.85 -1.03 -22.48
CA ILE A 243 -11.56 -0.54 -21.97
C ILE A 243 -11.17 -1.24 -20.66
N ALA A 244 -12.13 -1.42 -19.74
CA ALA A 244 -11.88 -2.11 -18.47
C ALA A 244 -11.56 -3.60 -18.69
N SER A 245 -12.14 -4.23 -19.71
CA SER A 245 -11.84 -5.63 -20.07
C SER A 245 -10.41 -5.78 -20.57
N ASP A 246 -9.97 -4.88 -21.46
CA ASP A 246 -8.59 -4.84 -21.95
C ASP A 246 -7.60 -4.60 -20.80
N TYR A 247 -7.92 -3.65 -19.92
CA TYR A 247 -7.15 -3.38 -18.72
C TYR A 247 -6.96 -4.63 -17.86
N LEU A 248 -8.05 -5.36 -17.56
CA LEU A 248 -8.01 -6.55 -16.71
C LEU A 248 -7.22 -7.68 -17.34
N PHE A 249 -7.42 -7.93 -18.64
CA PHE A 249 -6.68 -8.95 -19.36
C PHE A 249 -5.16 -8.67 -19.33
N ILE A 250 -4.76 -7.44 -19.68
CA ILE A 250 -3.35 -7.05 -19.76
C ILE A 250 -2.71 -7.09 -18.37
N LEU A 251 -3.35 -6.51 -17.34
CA LEU A 251 -2.81 -6.57 -15.97
C LEU A 251 -2.80 -7.97 -15.39
N GLY A 252 -3.76 -8.82 -15.76
CA GLY A 252 -3.80 -10.22 -15.40
C GLY A 252 -2.46 -10.92 -15.67
N LEU A 253 -1.78 -10.58 -16.78
CA LEU A 253 -0.47 -11.11 -17.14
C LEU A 253 0.64 -10.72 -16.15
N SER A 254 0.50 -9.60 -15.43
CA SER A 254 1.49 -9.10 -14.49
C SER A 254 1.22 -9.38 -13.01
N GLN A 255 0.02 -9.87 -12.64
CA GLN A 255 -0.37 -10.06 -11.24
C GLN A 255 0.63 -10.91 -10.44
N VAL A 256 1.10 -12.01 -11.03
CA VAL A 256 2.09 -12.89 -10.38
C VAL A 256 3.40 -12.16 -10.13
N PHE A 257 3.85 -11.34 -11.09
CA PHE A 257 5.10 -10.58 -10.97
C PHE A 257 4.97 -9.48 -9.91
N MET A 258 3.84 -8.78 -9.86
CA MET A 258 3.54 -7.80 -8.82
C MET A 258 3.60 -8.43 -7.42
N GLY A 259 2.99 -9.61 -7.24
CA GLY A 259 3.05 -10.35 -5.97
C GLY A 259 4.47 -10.69 -5.54
N ILE A 260 5.29 -11.18 -6.47
CA ILE A 260 6.71 -11.48 -6.23
C ILE A 260 7.48 -10.21 -5.85
N GLU A 261 7.32 -9.11 -6.59
CA GLU A 261 7.94 -7.81 -6.32
C GLU A 261 7.63 -7.36 -4.88
N ILE A 262 6.36 -7.25 -4.53
CA ILE A 262 5.89 -6.73 -3.23
C ILE A 262 6.41 -7.57 -2.06
N VAL A 263 6.38 -8.90 -2.16
CA VAL A 263 6.85 -9.79 -1.08
C VAL A 263 8.37 -9.74 -0.93
N LEU A 264 9.12 -9.66 -2.04
CA LEU A 264 10.57 -9.54 -2.00
C LEU A 264 11.01 -8.17 -1.45
N GLU A 265 10.31 -7.09 -1.78
CA GLU A 265 10.53 -5.77 -1.15
C GLU A 265 10.34 -5.84 0.37
N GLY A 266 9.33 -6.59 0.83
CA GLY A 266 9.12 -6.90 2.25
C GLY A 266 10.28 -7.68 2.86
N ALA A 267 10.76 -8.72 2.19
CA ALA A 267 11.90 -9.51 2.64
C ALA A 267 13.18 -8.67 2.76
N PHE A 268 13.46 -7.81 1.77
CA PHE A 268 14.59 -6.87 1.82
C PHE A 268 14.47 -5.85 2.96
N SER A 269 13.25 -5.35 3.19
CA SER A 269 12.95 -4.43 4.28
C SER A 269 13.18 -5.09 5.65
N GLY A 270 12.73 -6.33 5.83
CA GLY A 270 12.97 -7.12 7.03
C GLY A 270 14.45 -7.40 7.28
N ALA A 271 15.25 -7.54 6.22
CA ALA A 271 16.70 -7.68 6.30
C ALA A 271 17.46 -6.35 6.52
N GLY A 272 16.77 -5.21 6.65
CA GLY A 272 17.38 -3.88 6.72
C GLY A 272 18.17 -3.51 5.46
N ASN A 273 17.91 -4.20 4.34
CA ASN A 273 18.58 -3.97 3.07
C ASN A 273 17.65 -3.36 2.05
N THR A 274 17.30 -2.10 2.26
CA THR A 274 16.32 -1.35 1.47
C THR A 274 16.90 -0.62 0.25
N ILE A 275 18.22 -0.64 0.07
CA ILE A 275 18.88 -0.02 -1.09
C ILE A 275 18.61 -0.80 -2.38
N PRO A 276 18.77 -2.15 -2.44
CA PRO A 276 18.42 -2.93 -3.62
C PRO A 276 17.00 -2.69 -4.15
N PRO A 277 15.92 -2.79 -3.34
CA PRO A 277 14.58 -2.51 -3.83
C PRO A 277 14.45 -1.06 -4.31
N MET A 278 15.02 -0.09 -3.60
CA MET A 278 15.01 1.32 -4.05
C MET A 278 15.67 1.52 -5.42
N SER A 279 16.82 0.91 -5.65
CA SER A 279 17.56 1.02 -6.91
C SER A 279 16.84 0.37 -8.09
N VAL A 280 15.93 -0.56 -7.84
CA VAL A 280 15.07 -1.17 -8.89
C VAL A 280 13.79 -0.36 -9.04
N SER A 281 13.09 -0.10 -7.94
CA SER A 281 11.75 0.45 -7.96
C SER A 281 11.72 1.90 -8.44
N ILE A 282 12.68 2.76 -8.08
CA ILE A 282 12.68 4.17 -8.51
C ILE A 282 12.88 4.31 -10.03
N PRO A 283 13.96 3.78 -10.65
CA PRO A 283 14.18 3.95 -12.08
C PRO A 283 13.06 3.34 -12.93
N TRP A 284 12.59 2.14 -12.57
CA TRP A 284 11.50 1.49 -13.30
C TRP A 284 10.15 2.19 -13.12
N SER A 285 9.93 2.86 -11.99
CA SER A 285 8.72 3.69 -11.82
C SER A 285 8.82 4.95 -12.66
N ILE A 286 9.95 5.66 -12.65
CA ILE A 286 10.14 6.85 -13.47
C ILE A 286 10.06 6.50 -14.97
N ALA A 287 10.61 5.35 -15.37
CA ALA A 287 10.54 4.84 -16.73
C ALA A 287 9.11 4.56 -17.23
N ARG A 288 8.11 4.44 -16.33
CA ARG A 288 6.69 4.33 -16.73
C ARG A 288 6.24 5.54 -17.53
N LEU A 289 6.71 6.75 -17.24
CA LEU A 289 6.26 7.95 -17.95
C LEU A 289 6.68 7.97 -19.43
N PRO A 290 7.97 7.85 -19.78
CA PRO A 290 8.38 7.80 -21.18
C PRO A 290 7.85 6.55 -21.88
N LEU A 291 7.79 5.40 -21.20
CA LEU A 291 7.28 4.16 -21.79
C LEU A 291 5.78 4.27 -22.13
N ALA A 292 4.96 4.82 -21.22
CA ALA A 292 3.56 5.08 -21.49
C ALA A 292 3.39 6.05 -22.66
N TYR A 293 4.17 7.13 -22.70
CA TYR A 293 4.10 8.08 -23.80
C TYR A 293 4.46 7.45 -25.15
N LEU A 294 5.54 6.66 -25.21
CA LEU A 294 5.98 5.96 -26.41
C LEU A 294 4.93 4.94 -26.89
N LEU A 295 4.43 4.08 -26.01
CA LEU A 295 3.45 3.06 -26.38
C LEU A 295 2.11 3.67 -26.81
N CYS A 296 1.65 4.71 -26.10
CA CYS A 296 0.36 5.34 -26.39
C CYS A 296 0.39 6.17 -27.67
N PHE A 297 1.40 7.03 -27.85
CA PHE A 297 1.40 8.06 -28.90
C PHE A 297 2.33 7.73 -30.08
N THR A 298 3.49 7.10 -29.83
CA THR A 298 4.45 6.79 -30.90
C THR A 298 4.12 5.48 -31.62
N PHE A 299 3.82 4.42 -30.86
CA PHE A 299 3.41 3.13 -31.43
C PHE A 299 1.91 3.04 -31.70
N ASN A 300 1.14 4.08 -31.34
CA ASN A 300 -0.29 4.19 -31.58
C ASN A 300 -1.12 3.01 -31.04
N ILE A 301 -0.69 2.41 -29.92
CA ILE A 301 -1.39 1.33 -29.21
C ILE A 301 -2.61 1.88 -28.44
N GLY A 302 -2.78 3.21 -28.42
CA GLY A 302 -3.84 3.90 -27.71
C GLY A 302 -3.71 3.71 -26.19
N ILE A 303 -4.85 3.67 -25.50
CA ILE A 303 -4.89 3.54 -24.04
C ILE A 303 -4.25 2.25 -23.52
N ASN A 304 -4.27 1.19 -24.32
CA ASN A 304 -3.65 -0.09 -23.96
C ASN A 304 -2.13 0.04 -23.77
N GLY A 305 -1.50 1.08 -24.34
CA GLY A 305 -0.10 1.41 -24.08
C GLY A 305 0.18 1.72 -22.60
N VAL A 306 -0.80 2.28 -21.86
CA VAL A 306 -0.67 2.52 -20.42
C VAL A 306 -0.67 1.20 -19.66
N TRP A 307 -1.59 0.30 -19.99
CA TRP A 307 -1.73 -1.00 -19.32
C TRP A 307 -0.50 -1.88 -19.55
N TRP A 308 0.01 -1.89 -20.77
CA TRP A 308 1.27 -2.58 -21.10
C TRP A 308 2.46 -1.99 -20.36
N THR A 309 2.52 -0.67 -20.19
CA THR A 309 3.57 -0.02 -19.40
C THR A 309 3.58 -0.51 -17.95
N LEU A 310 2.42 -0.57 -17.30
CA LEU A 310 2.30 -1.08 -15.93
C LEU A 310 2.75 -2.54 -15.85
N THR A 311 2.34 -3.34 -16.82
CA THR A 311 2.65 -4.78 -16.91
C THR A 311 4.15 -5.03 -17.11
N ILE A 312 4.75 -4.38 -18.10
CA ILE A 312 6.18 -4.53 -18.46
C ILE A 312 7.07 -4.10 -17.29
N THR A 313 6.78 -2.96 -16.67
CA THR A 313 7.60 -2.46 -15.56
C THR A 313 7.52 -3.39 -14.34
N SER A 314 6.34 -3.90 -14.00
CA SER A 314 6.18 -4.83 -12.88
C SER A 314 6.89 -6.17 -13.15
N PHE A 315 6.82 -6.67 -14.39
CA PHE A 315 7.59 -7.84 -14.82
C PHE A 315 9.09 -7.66 -14.59
N PHE A 316 9.68 -6.56 -15.09
CA PHE A 316 11.12 -6.33 -14.95
C PHE A 316 11.55 -6.13 -13.50
N LYS A 317 10.78 -5.38 -12.70
CA LYS A 317 11.08 -5.21 -11.28
C LYS A 317 11.08 -6.54 -10.53
N ALA A 318 10.05 -7.36 -10.73
CA ALA A 318 9.95 -8.68 -10.12
C ALA A 318 11.13 -9.58 -10.51
N VAL A 319 11.47 -9.64 -11.80
CA VAL A 319 12.59 -10.44 -12.31
C VAL A 319 13.93 -9.99 -11.71
N ILE A 320 14.21 -8.68 -11.72
CA ILE A 320 15.46 -8.13 -11.19
C ILE A 320 15.55 -8.40 -9.68
N LEU A 321 14.49 -8.13 -8.92
CA LEU A 321 14.47 -8.38 -7.48
C LEU A 321 14.59 -9.86 -7.15
N PHE A 322 13.96 -10.75 -7.91
CA PHE A 322 14.07 -12.19 -7.73
C PHE A 322 15.51 -12.66 -7.85
N PHE A 323 16.20 -12.29 -8.93
CA PHE A 323 17.60 -12.67 -9.12
C PHE A 323 18.53 -12.01 -8.09
N TRP A 324 18.25 -10.76 -7.71
CA TRP A 324 19.05 -10.07 -6.71
C TRP A 324 18.88 -10.70 -5.32
N PHE A 325 17.65 -11.03 -4.92
CA PHE A 325 17.38 -11.70 -3.65
C PHE A 325 18.06 -13.07 -3.61
N ARG A 326 18.05 -13.81 -4.72
CA ARG A 326 18.73 -15.11 -4.86
C ARG A 326 20.26 -15.03 -4.67
N LYS A 327 20.91 -13.89 -4.96
CA LYS A 327 22.36 -13.71 -4.68
C LYS A 327 22.71 -13.80 -3.19
N GLY A 328 21.74 -13.61 -2.28
CA GLY A 328 21.94 -13.86 -0.85
C GLY A 328 22.78 -12.83 -0.09
N ASN A 329 23.25 -11.75 -0.73
CA ASN A 329 24.05 -10.70 -0.07
C ASN A 329 23.33 -10.06 1.13
N TRP A 330 22.00 -10.04 1.11
CA TRP A 330 21.17 -9.54 2.21
C TRP A 330 21.34 -10.32 3.51
N LYS A 331 21.76 -11.60 3.46
CA LYS A 331 21.98 -12.45 4.64
C LYS A 331 23.18 -12.00 5.51
N LYS A 332 24.15 -11.32 4.90
CA LYS A 332 25.41 -10.92 5.54
C LYS A 332 25.33 -9.56 6.24
N LYS A 333 24.24 -8.82 6.04
CA LYS A 333 24.11 -7.46 6.57
C LYS A 333 23.79 -7.51 8.06
N ARG A 334 24.72 -7.05 8.89
CA ARG A 334 24.47 -6.78 10.32
C ARG A 334 23.92 -5.36 10.45
N ILE A 335 22.78 -5.22 11.14
CA ILE A 335 22.09 -3.93 11.41
C ILE A 335 22.61 -3.31 12.71
#